data_AF-A0A9W6Z3W1-F1
#
_entry.id   AF-A0A9W6Z3W1-F1
#
_cell.length_a   1.000
_cell.length_b   1.000
_cell.length_c   1.000
_cell.angle_alpha   90.00
_cell.angle_beta   90.00
_cell.angle_gamma   90.00
#
_symmetry.space_group_name_H-M   'P 1'
#
loop_
_entity.id
_entity.type
_entity.pdbx_description
1 polymer ?
#
loop_
_entity_poly.entity_id
_entity_poly.type
_entity_poly.pdbx_seq_one_letter_code
_entity_poly.pdbx_strand_id
1 'polypeptide(L)'
;MSSPHPFDPISDEEISLTSKLVKDHHTGSEKPHFVQIDRVDPPKKDMLRYLEATRSKTPSSTKKPLGISRICYAYYYVGDIFYKALVNTSYRHLITSQKQTADVEGPLLGEDVALIEKLSTSHPICAAEIAKLKLPSHIHVVCDPWIYGTDDNKETRLLAQCYMYLANANHPESNHYSLPLKFSPVFNIRTKEFVRIDYLPAGVDETVMDTKPWYDFALVEYHPDLNREGLRPLKPLIVEQPEGAGFEINGSKIEWQGWEFYVVPLTREGYAIYDVHFKGRSILYRLSLSEMTVPYGDPRGPYHRKQAFDLGDCGFGANGNSLVGYQYSLFA
;
A
#
# COMPACT_ATOMS: atom_id res chain seq x y z
N MET A 1 7.36 -27.75 -16.50
CA MET A 1 6.86 -26.37 -16.36
C MET A 1 7.84 -25.45 -17.05
N SER A 2 7.39 -24.52 -17.89
CA SER A 2 8.26 -23.49 -18.47
C SER A 2 8.82 -22.61 -17.36
N SER A 3 10.08 -22.19 -17.46
CA SER A 3 10.65 -21.22 -16.52
C SER A 3 9.87 -19.90 -16.60
N PRO A 4 9.64 -19.21 -15.47
CA PRO A 4 8.95 -17.92 -15.46
C PRO A 4 9.73 -16.90 -16.28
N HIS A 5 9.01 -15.98 -16.92
CA HIS A 5 9.63 -14.88 -17.62
C HIS A 5 10.32 -13.95 -16.60
N PRO A 6 11.51 -13.39 -16.88
CA PRO A 6 12.23 -12.57 -15.89
C PRO A 6 11.44 -11.35 -15.38
N PHE A 7 10.50 -10.82 -16.16
CA PHE A 7 9.61 -9.73 -15.73
C PHE A 7 8.37 -10.17 -14.96
N ASP A 8 8.01 -11.45 -14.93
CA ASP A 8 6.76 -11.90 -14.28
C ASP A 8 6.68 -11.38 -12.83
N PRO A 9 5.46 -11.08 -12.33
CA PRO A 9 5.29 -10.69 -10.94
C PRO A 9 5.80 -11.78 -10.00
N ILE A 10 6.00 -11.42 -8.73
CA ILE A 10 6.40 -12.41 -7.71
C ILE A 10 5.29 -13.46 -7.54
N SER A 11 5.65 -14.73 -7.35
CA SER A 11 4.69 -15.81 -7.03
C SER A 11 4.58 -16.11 -5.54
N ASP A 12 3.53 -16.80 -5.12
CA ASP A 12 3.33 -17.24 -3.74
C ASP A 12 4.48 -18.12 -3.24
N GLU A 13 5.04 -18.98 -4.11
CA GLU A 13 6.21 -19.80 -3.78
C GLU A 13 7.46 -18.94 -3.58
N GLU A 14 7.64 -17.88 -4.37
CA GLU A 14 8.75 -16.94 -4.23
C GLU A 14 8.64 -16.13 -2.93
N ILE A 15 7.44 -15.67 -2.57
CA ILE A 15 7.14 -14.99 -1.29
C ILE A 15 7.43 -15.95 -0.12
N SER A 16 6.90 -17.17 -0.18
CA SER A 16 7.04 -18.18 0.86
C SER A 16 8.50 -18.60 1.06
N LEU A 17 9.24 -18.80 -0.03
CA LEU A 17 10.66 -19.12 0.02
C LEU A 17 11.49 -17.96 0.58
N THR A 18 11.20 -16.73 0.15
CA THR A 18 11.90 -15.53 0.63
C THR A 18 11.72 -15.36 2.13
N SER A 19 10.48 -15.39 2.61
CA SER A 19 10.19 -15.29 4.04
C SER A 19 10.78 -16.45 4.85
N LYS A 20 10.75 -17.69 4.32
CA LYS A 20 11.38 -18.84 4.97
C LYS A 20 12.89 -18.66 5.14
N LEU A 21 13.61 -18.28 4.08
CA LEU A 21 15.07 -18.14 4.14
C LEU A 21 15.50 -17.02 5.07
N VAL A 22 14.71 -15.93 5.15
CA VAL A 22 14.93 -14.87 6.14
C VAL A 22 14.65 -15.38 7.56
N LYS A 23 13.57 -16.13 7.79
CA LYS A 23 13.28 -16.76 9.09
C LYS A 23 14.39 -17.73 9.53
N ASP A 24 14.89 -18.56 8.63
CA ASP A 24 15.96 -19.53 8.91
C ASP A 24 17.29 -18.83 9.26
N HIS A 25 17.55 -17.65 8.67
CA HIS A 25 18.74 -16.84 8.97
C HIS A 25 18.72 -16.22 10.38
N HIS A 26 17.53 -15.97 10.94
CA HIS A 26 17.35 -15.39 12.27
C HIS A 26 17.05 -16.46 13.32
N THR A 27 18.09 -16.98 13.95
CA THR A 27 18.01 -18.06 14.95
C THR A 27 17.70 -17.58 16.38
N GLY A 28 17.62 -16.26 16.60
CA GLY A 28 17.29 -15.67 17.89
C GLY A 28 15.87 -15.95 18.38
N SER A 29 15.58 -15.51 19.61
CA SER A 29 14.25 -15.58 20.22
C SER A 29 13.27 -14.63 19.52
N GLU A 30 13.73 -13.42 19.17
CA GLU A 30 12.96 -12.47 18.36
C GLU A 30 12.84 -12.95 16.93
N LYS A 31 11.61 -12.93 16.40
CA LYS A 31 11.31 -13.41 15.05
C LYS A 31 11.15 -12.25 14.07
N PRO A 32 11.53 -12.44 12.80
CA PRO A 32 11.30 -11.43 11.77
C PRO A 32 9.82 -11.08 11.62
N HIS A 33 9.51 -9.79 11.66
CA HIS A 33 8.23 -9.21 11.29
C HIS A 33 8.36 -8.56 9.91
N PHE A 34 7.76 -9.15 8.89
CA PHE A 34 7.87 -8.68 7.51
C PHE A 34 6.93 -7.50 7.26
N VAL A 35 7.39 -6.53 6.48
CA VAL A 35 6.57 -5.38 6.04
C VAL A 35 6.40 -5.33 4.52
N GLN A 36 7.36 -5.85 3.74
CA GLN A 36 7.23 -5.89 2.28
C GLN A 36 8.11 -6.98 1.66
N ILE A 37 7.58 -7.71 0.68
CA ILE A 37 8.35 -8.66 -0.16
C ILE A 37 7.89 -8.47 -1.61
N ASP A 38 8.84 -8.34 -2.54
CA ASP A 38 8.56 -8.36 -3.98
C ASP A 38 9.81 -8.73 -4.78
N ARG A 39 9.65 -9.00 -6.08
CA ARG A 39 10.72 -9.34 -7.02
C ARG A 39 11.47 -8.08 -7.47
N VAL A 40 12.80 -8.19 -7.58
CA VAL A 40 13.67 -7.14 -8.13
C VAL A 40 13.64 -7.20 -9.66
N ASP A 41 13.65 -6.03 -10.32
CA ASP A 41 13.83 -5.97 -11.76
C ASP A 41 15.15 -6.67 -12.17
N PRO A 42 15.16 -7.48 -13.25
CA PRO A 42 16.38 -8.08 -13.74
C PRO A 42 17.37 -6.98 -14.19
N PRO A 43 18.70 -7.18 -14.04
CA PRO A 43 19.67 -6.20 -14.51
C PRO A 43 19.44 -5.85 -15.98
N LYS A 44 19.20 -4.56 -16.27
CA LYS A 44 18.77 -4.08 -17.60
C LYS A 44 19.63 -4.62 -18.75
N LYS A 45 20.96 -4.64 -18.58
CA LYS A 45 21.91 -5.13 -19.59
C LYS A 45 21.66 -6.60 -19.95
N ASP A 46 21.40 -7.42 -18.95
CA ASP A 46 21.17 -8.85 -19.11
C ASP A 46 19.75 -9.11 -19.62
N MET A 47 18.78 -8.30 -19.18
CA MET A 47 17.42 -8.39 -19.66
C MET A 47 17.28 -8.00 -21.14
N LEU A 48 17.99 -6.98 -21.61
CA LEU A 48 18.02 -6.63 -23.04
C LEU A 48 18.58 -7.78 -23.90
N ARG A 49 19.61 -8.49 -23.41
CA ARG A 49 20.16 -9.68 -24.09
C ARG A 49 19.17 -10.83 -24.10
N TYR A 50 18.44 -11.03 -23.00
CA TYR A 50 17.36 -12.01 -22.91
C TYR A 50 16.27 -11.71 -23.95
N LEU A 51 15.79 -10.46 -24.00
CA LEU A 51 14.74 -10.00 -24.92
C LEU A 51 15.18 -10.10 -26.40
N GLU A 52 16.42 -9.75 -26.72
CA GLU A 52 16.96 -9.88 -28.09
C GLU A 52 17.00 -11.36 -28.53
N ALA A 53 17.41 -12.25 -27.63
CA ALA A 53 17.46 -13.69 -27.88
C ALA A 53 16.06 -14.31 -28.05
N THR A 54 15.05 -13.85 -27.29
CA THR A 54 13.68 -14.38 -27.37
C THR A 54 12.87 -13.83 -28.55
N ARG A 55 13.19 -12.63 -29.05
CA ARG A 55 12.55 -12.05 -30.24
C ARG A 55 13.08 -12.58 -31.57
N SER A 56 14.33 -13.04 -31.59
CA SER A 56 14.98 -13.51 -32.82
C SER A 56 14.30 -14.79 -33.30
N LYS A 57 13.30 -14.65 -34.19
CA LYS A 57 12.60 -15.77 -34.86
C LYS A 57 13.48 -16.51 -35.90
N THR A 58 14.76 -16.16 -36.04
CA THR A 58 15.68 -16.84 -36.94
C THR A 58 16.08 -18.21 -36.39
N PRO A 59 15.80 -19.32 -37.10
CA PRO A 59 16.22 -20.68 -36.70
C PRO A 59 17.73 -20.85 -36.54
N SER A 60 18.53 -19.88 -37.01
CA SER A 60 20.00 -19.86 -36.92
C SER A 60 20.53 -19.05 -35.71
N SER A 61 19.67 -18.47 -34.87
CA SER A 61 20.10 -17.83 -33.63
C SER A 61 20.53 -18.91 -32.63
N THR A 62 21.83 -19.21 -32.60
CA THR A 62 22.45 -20.13 -31.63
C THR A 62 22.52 -19.54 -30.21
N LYS A 63 22.02 -18.31 -30.00
CA LYS A 63 22.04 -17.62 -28.71
C LYS A 63 20.88 -18.11 -27.85
N LYS A 64 21.13 -19.11 -26.99
CA LYS A 64 20.22 -19.45 -25.90
C LYS A 64 19.96 -18.19 -25.04
N PRO A 65 18.71 -17.92 -24.64
CA PRO A 65 18.43 -16.85 -23.70
C PRO A 65 19.31 -16.99 -22.45
N LEU A 66 19.89 -15.88 -22.00
CA LEU A 66 20.66 -15.85 -20.76
C LEU A 66 19.76 -16.29 -19.60
N GLY A 67 20.23 -17.24 -18.78
CA GLY A 67 19.54 -17.58 -17.54
C GLY A 67 19.62 -16.42 -16.57
N ILE A 68 18.50 -15.75 -16.30
CA ILE A 68 18.41 -14.67 -15.31
C ILE A 68 17.78 -15.24 -14.04
N SER A 69 18.48 -15.11 -12.91
CA SER A 69 17.94 -15.52 -11.62
C SER A 69 16.78 -14.63 -11.22
N ARG A 70 15.75 -15.24 -10.64
CA ARG A 70 14.69 -14.56 -9.92
C ARG A 70 15.22 -14.14 -8.55
N ILE A 71 15.18 -12.85 -8.27
CA ILE A 71 15.64 -12.25 -7.03
C ILE A 71 14.47 -11.53 -6.37
N CYS A 72 14.24 -11.77 -5.08
CA CYS A 72 13.28 -11.02 -4.28
C CYS A 72 14.01 -10.16 -3.25
N TYR A 73 13.45 -9.00 -2.92
CA TYR A 73 13.83 -8.26 -1.72
C TYR A 73 12.82 -8.53 -0.60
N ALA A 74 13.27 -8.39 0.64
CA ALA A 74 12.40 -8.40 1.81
C ALA A 74 12.77 -7.26 2.76
N TYR A 75 11.77 -6.52 3.21
CA TYR A 75 11.85 -5.54 4.28
C TYR A 75 11.18 -6.12 5.52
N TYR A 76 11.87 -6.07 6.65
CA TYR A 76 11.39 -6.66 7.89
C TYR A 76 12.10 -6.08 9.10
N TYR A 77 11.51 -6.26 10.27
CA TYR A 77 12.08 -5.90 11.56
C TYR A 77 12.45 -7.15 12.37
N VAL A 78 13.50 -7.07 13.18
CA VAL A 78 13.78 -7.99 14.29
C VAL A 78 13.95 -7.15 15.54
N GLY A 79 13.04 -7.33 16.51
CA GLY A 79 12.82 -6.32 17.54
C GLY A 79 12.42 -4.99 16.90
N ASP A 80 13.16 -3.93 17.22
CA ASP A 80 13.00 -2.58 16.67
C ASP A 80 14.01 -2.26 15.53
N ILE A 81 14.80 -3.23 15.09
CA ILE A 81 15.82 -3.01 14.06
C ILE A 81 15.26 -3.34 12.68
N PHE A 82 15.32 -2.37 11.76
CA PHE A 82 14.93 -2.56 10.38
C PHE A 82 16.02 -3.24 9.53
N TYR A 83 15.62 -4.17 8.67
CA TYR A 83 16.49 -4.93 7.77
C TYR A 83 15.98 -4.92 6.33
N LYS A 84 16.94 -4.96 5.41
CA LYS A 84 16.73 -5.26 3.98
C LYS A 84 17.48 -6.53 3.62
N ALA A 85 16.79 -7.50 3.03
CA ALA A 85 17.39 -8.72 2.49
C ALA A 85 17.20 -8.82 0.97
N LEU A 86 18.12 -9.53 0.32
CA LEU A 86 17.98 -10.02 -1.05
C LEU A 86 18.08 -11.54 -1.05
N VAL A 87 17.14 -12.20 -1.73
CA VAL A 87 17.06 -13.66 -1.82
C VAL A 87 17.04 -14.08 -3.28
N ASN A 88 17.90 -15.03 -3.65
CA ASN A 88 17.82 -15.71 -4.93
C ASN A 88 16.80 -16.84 -4.82
N THR A 89 15.63 -16.67 -5.41
CA THR A 89 14.55 -17.69 -5.36
C THR A 89 14.78 -18.81 -6.36
N SER A 90 15.49 -18.56 -7.46
CA SER A 90 15.87 -19.60 -8.43
C SER A 90 16.81 -20.65 -7.81
N TYR A 91 17.78 -20.21 -7.00
CA TYR A 91 18.79 -21.06 -6.36
C TYR A 91 18.62 -21.17 -4.84
N ARG A 92 17.48 -20.69 -4.32
CA ARG A 92 17.00 -20.91 -2.94
C ARG A 92 18.02 -20.53 -1.85
N HIS A 93 18.67 -19.39 -1.97
CA HIS A 93 19.60 -18.90 -0.94
C HIS A 93 19.46 -17.40 -0.68
N LEU A 94 19.76 -17.01 0.55
CA LEU A 94 19.90 -15.62 0.96
C LEU A 94 21.20 -15.05 0.38
N ILE A 95 21.11 -13.93 -0.34
CA ILE A 95 22.28 -13.24 -0.90
C ILE A 95 22.83 -12.27 0.15
N THR A 96 21.96 -11.43 0.72
CA THR A 96 22.31 -10.45 1.75
C THR A 96 21.18 -10.28 2.74
N SER A 97 21.53 -9.90 3.97
CA SER A 97 20.63 -9.47 5.03
C SER A 97 21.31 -8.34 5.79
N GLN A 98 20.89 -7.11 5.52
CA GLN A 98 21.56 -5.90 5.97
C GLN A 98 20.70 -5.15 6.98
N LYS A 99 21.24 -4.96 8.18
CA LYS A 99 20.71 -4.02 9.19
C LYS A 99 20.78 -2.59 8.63
N GLN A 100 19.67 -1.87 8.68
CA GLN A 100 19.62 -0.46 8.30
C GLN A 100 20.05 0.44 9.48
N THR A 101 20.36 1.70 9.18
CA THR A 101 20.66 2.71 10.19
C THR A 101 19.39 3.15 10.91
N ALA A 102 19.53 3.78 12.08
CA ALA A 102 18.39 4.11 12.94
C ALA A 102 17.45 5.18 12.34
N ASP A 103 17.92 5.94 11.35
CA ASP A 103 17.17 6.96 10.62
C ASP A 103 16.39 6.39 9.41
N VAL A 104 16.40 5.07 9.21
CA VAL A 104 15.72 4.40 8.10
C VAL A 104 14.59 3.53 8.64
N GLU A 105 13.38 3.86 8.23
CA GLU A 105 12.17 3.10 8.55
C GLU A 105 11.58 2.41 7.31
N GLY A 106 10.81 1.35 7.54
CA GLY A 106 10.08 0.63 6.51
C GLY A 106 8.69 1.23 6.22
N PRO A 107 8.03 0.75 5.15
CA PRO A 107 6.64 1.09 4.87
C PRO A 107 5.71 0.57 5.97
N LEU A 108 4.50 1.14 6.03
CA LEU A 108 3.42 0.65 6.85
C LEU A 108 2.89 -0.69 6.33
N LEU A 109 2.60 -1.59 7.27
CA LEU A 109 1.92 -2.84 7.02
C LEU A 109 0.45 -2.72 7.47
N GLY A 110 -0.49 -3.18 6.65
CA GLY A 110 -1.93 -3.09 6.95
C GLY A 110 -2.33 -3.70 8.29
N GLU A 111 -1.75 -4.84 8.66
CA GLU A 111 -1.98 -5.49 9.95
C GLU A 111 -1.49 -4.65 11.15
N ASP A 112 -0.38 -3.93 11.00
CA ASP A 112 0.14 -3.05 12.03
C ASP A 112 -0.74 -1.79 12.17
N VAL A 113 -1.19 -1.23 11.04
CA VAL A 113 -2.11 -0.08 11.01
C VAL A 113 -3.44 -0.44 11.69
N ALA A 114 -4.05 -1.57 11.33
CA ALA A 114 -5.32 -2.02 11.93
C ALA A 114 -5.21 -2.24 13.45
N LEU A 115 -4.03 -2.68 13.93
CA LEU A 115 -3.79 -2.82 15.35
C LEU A 115 -3.72 -1.45 16.05
N ILE A 116 -3.03 -0.48 15.45
CA ILE A 116 -2.92 0.88 15.98
C ILE A 116 -4.28 1.58 15.97
N GLU A 117 -5.10 1.39 14.93
CA GLU A 117 -6.49 1.85 14.87
C GLU A 117 -7.28 1.33 16.08
N LYS A 118 -7.24 0.02 16.34
CA LYS A 118 -7.90 -0.58 17.50
C LYS A 118 -7.37 -0.03 18.83
N LEU A 119 -6.08 0.19 18.95
CA LEU A 119 -5.47 0.74 20.18
C LEU A 119 -5.88 2.20 20.41
N SER A 120 -6.04 2.98 19.35
CA SER A 120 -6.43 4.40 19.44
C SER A 120 -7.80 4.62 20.07
N THR A 121 -8.66 3.60 20.09
CA THR A 121 -9.99 3.65 20.73
C THR A 121 -10.08 2.82 22.01
N SER A 122 -9.23 1.81 22.19
CA SER A 122 -9.29 0.89 23.34
C SER A 122 -8.23 1.12 24.42
N HIS A 123 -7.14 1.83 24.12
CA HIS A 123 -6.10 2.13 25.11
C HIS A 123 -6.67 2.99 26.26
N PRO A 124 -6.39 2.69 27.55
CA PRO A 124 -7.03 3.38 28.68
C PRO A 124 -6.95 4.91 28.64
N ILE A 125 -5.82 5.47 28.19
CA ILE A 125 -5.64 6.93 28.04
C ILE A 125 -6.55 7.49 26.94
N CYS A 126 -6.66 6.79 25.80
CA CYS A 126 -7.52 7.23 24.70
C CYS A 126 -9.00 7.05 25.05
N ALA A 127 -9.37 5.95 25.71
CA ALA A 127 -10.72 5.71 26.19
C ALA A 127 -11.15 6.78 27.22
N ALA A 128 -10.24 7.22 28.09
CA ALA A 128 -10.50 8.33 29.01
C ALA A 128 -10.72 9.66 28.28
N GLU A 129 -9.98 9.92 27.19
CA GLU A 129 -10.20 11.10 26.35
C GLU A 129 -11.55 11.05 25.64
N ILE A 130 -11.90 9.90 25.07
CA ILE A 130 -13.20 9.65 24.43
C ILE A 130 -14.35 9.82 25.43
N ALA A 131 -14.19 9.35 26.68
CA ALA A 131 -15.22 9.48 27.70
C ALA A 131 -15.59 10.95 28.01
N LYS A 132 -14.65 11.89 27.87
CA LYS A 132 -14.91 13.34 28.05
C LYS A 132 -15.91 13.88 27.03
N LEU A 133 -16.02 13.27 25.84
CA LEU A 133 -16.94 13.66 24.79
C LEU A 133 -18.42 13.42 25.15
N LYS A 134 -18.72 12.55 26.13
CA LYS A 134 -20.09 12.20 26.56
C LYS A 134 -21.00 11.81 25.38
N LEU A 135 -20.48 10.97 24.48
CA LEU A 135 -21.17 10.58 23.26
C LEU A 135 -22.45 9.78 23.56
N PRO A 136 -23.55 10.00 22.82
CA PRO A 136 -24.72 9.15 22.87
C PRO A 136 -24.47 7.81 22.16
N SER A 137 -25.29 6.79 22.45
CA SER A 137 -25.09 5.42 21.93
C SER A 137 -25.20 5.26 20.40
N HIS A 138 -25.78 6.24 19.69
CA HIS A 138 -25.90 6.22 18.23
C HIS A 138 -24.68 6.82 17.52
N ILE A 139 -23.67 7.27 18.27
CA ILE A 139 -22.42 7.82 17.75
C ILE A 139 -21.26 6.99 18.30
N HIS A 140 -20.28 6.70 17.45
CA HIS A 140 -19.06 6.02 17.84
C HIS A 140 -17.83 6.74 17.27
N VAL A 141 -16.66 6.38 17.80
CA VAL A 141 -15.36 6.93 17.38
C VAL A 141 -14.73 5.99 16.36
N VAL A 142 -14.22 6.58 15.29
CA VAL A 142 -13.41 5.93 14.25
C VAL A 142 -12.03 6.59 14.22
N CYS A 143 -11.01 5.88 13.76
CA CYS A 143 -9.65 6.39 13.66
C CYS A 143 -9.03 6.00 12.32
N ASP A 144 -8.31 6.94 11.71
CA ASP A 144 -7.37 6.66 10.63
C ASP A 144 -5.95 6.89 11.15
N PRO A 145 -5.17 5.83 11.44
CA PRO A 145 -3.74 5.96 11.70
C PRO A 145 -3.00 6.39 10.43
N TRP A 146 -2.28 7.49 10.53
CA TRP A 146 -1.44 8.03 9.48
C TRP A 146 0.04 7.79 9.78
N ILE A 147 0.86 7.77 8.72
CA ILE A 147 2.31 7.99 8.87
C ILE A 147 2.57 9.22 9.74
N TYR A 148 3.67 9.20 10.49
CA TYR A 148 4.00 10.32 11.36
C TYR A 148 4.35 11.59 10.58
N GLY A 149 4.96 11.46 9.40
CA GLY A 149 5.61 12.57 8.69
C GLY A 149 6.92 12.96 9.36
N THR A 150 7.47 14.12 8.99
CA THR A 150 8.76 14.59 9.55
C THR A 150 8.73 16.09 9.79
N ASP A 151 9.03 16.49 11.03
CA ASP A 151 9.31 17.87 11.46
C ASP A 151 10.56 17.97 12.37
N ASP A 152 11.02 16.83 12.91
CA ASP A 152 12.27 16.68 13.65
C ASP A 152 13.09 15.52 13.08
N ASN A 153 14.32 15.79 12.65
CA ASN A 153 15.23 14.79 12.09
C ASN A 153 15.86 13.87 13.16
N LYS A 154 15.57 14.12 14.44
CA LYS A 154 15.99 13.26 15.57
C LYS A 154 14.94 12.23 15.95
N GLU A 155 13.73 12.30 15.39
CA GLU A 155 12.72 11.27 15.59
C GLU A 155 13.09 10.04 14.75
N THR A 156 13.57 9.00 15.42
CA THR A 156 14.00 7.73 14.81
C THR A 156 13.09 6.57 15.19
N ARG A 157 11.90 6.86 15.74
CA ARG A 157 10.90 5.83 16.03
C ARG A 157 9.88 5.79 14.90
N LEU A 158 9.45 4.59 14.53
CA LEU A 158 8.28 4.39 13.67
C LEU A 158 6.99 4.76 14.41
N LEU A 159 6.56 6.00 14.27
CA LEU A 159 5.33 6.52 14.89
C LEU A 159 4.16 6.55 13.91
N ALA A 160 2.94 6.47 14.46
CA ALA A 160 1.70 6.78 13.78
C ALA A 160 0.98 7.94 14.47
N GLN A 161 0.40 8.84 13.69
CA GLN A 161 -0.53 9.86 14.16
C GLN A 161 -1.96 9.37 13.93
N CYS A 162 -2.74 9.17 15.00
CA CYS A 162 -4.09 8.64 14.92
C CYS A 162 -5.11 9.77 14.76
N TYR A 163 -5.61 10.03 13.56
CA TYR A 163 -6.66 11.04 13.34
C TYR A 163 -8.01 10.46 13.73
N MET A 164 -8.68 11.10 14.69
CA MET A 164 -9.89 10.59 15.32
C MET A 164 -11.13 11.30 14.76
N TYR A 165 -12.22 10.57 14.60
CA TYR A 165 -13.46 11.02 13.96
C TYR A 165 -14.70 10.47 14.67
N LEU A 166 -15.87 11.03 14.37
CA LEU A 166 -17.17 10.53 14.80
C LEU A 166 -17.98 10.00 13.63
N ALA A 167 -18.68 8.88 13.81
CA ALA A 167 -19.59 8.30 12.84
C ALA A 167 -20.88 7.76 13.49
N ASN A 168 -21.90 7.55 12.65
CA ASN A 168 -23.14 6.91 13.03
C ASN A 168 -22.91 5.43 13.36
N ALA A 169 -23.22 5.02 14.59
CA ALA A 169 -23.06 3.64 15.04
C ALA A 169 -24.02 2.65 14.35
N ASN A 170 -25.08 3.13 13.70
CA ASN A 170 -26.08 2.29 13.07
C ASN A 170 -25.73 1.88 11.63
N HIS A 171 -24.60 2.34 11.07
CA HIS A 171 -24.22 2.01 9.71
C HIS A 171 -22.70 1.96 9.54
N PRO A 172 -22.12 0.84 9.04
CA PRO A 172 -20.67 0.70 8.90
C PRO A 172 -20.07 1.69 7.89
N GLU A 173 -20.81 2.02 6.82
CA GLU A 173 -20.39 3.00 5.79
C GLU A 173 -20.71 4.45 6.15
N SER A 174 -20.89 4.78 7.43
CA SER A 174 -21.07 6.19 7.84
C SER A 174 -19.79 6.99 7.60
N ASN A 175 -19.94 8.19 7.07
CA ASN A 175 -18.84 9.07 6.72
C ASN A 175 -18.22 9.74 7.95
N HIS A 176 -17.31 9.04 8.62
CA HIS A 176 -16.60 9.57 9.76
C HIS A 176 -15.76 10.82 9.41
N TYR A 177 -15.26 10.95 8.18
CA TYR A 177 -14.51 12.13 7.73
C TYR A 177 -15.30 13.44 7.83
N SER A 178 -16.63 13.38 7.83
CA SER A 178 -17.47 14.58 7.95
C SER A 178 -17.41 15.24 9.33
N LEU A 179 -16.94 14.53 10.37
CA LEU A 179 -16.91 15.05 11.74
C LEU A 179 -15.62 14.69 12.49
N PRO A 180 -14.49 15.39 12.21
CA PRO A 180 -13.22 15.18 12.90
C PRO A 180 -13.25 15.61 14.37
N LEU A 181 -12.59 14.83 15.22
CA LEU A 181 -12.35 15.17 16.63
C LEU A 181 -11.15 16.11 16.78
N LYS A 182 -10.98 16.63 17.99
CA LYS A 182 -10.01 17.68 18.33
C LYS A 182 -8.82 17.17 19.16
N PHE A 183 -8.60 15.87 19.15
CA PHE A 183 -7.44 15.23 19.76
C PHE A 183 -6.96 14.08 18.87
N SER A 184 -5.67 13.77 18.91
CA SER A 184 -5.02 12.79 18.06
C SER A 184 -3.90 12.09 18.83
N PRO A 185 -4.12 10.82 19.24
CA PRO A 185 -3.09 10.02 19.89
C PRO A 185 -1.90 9.75 18.95
N VAL A 186 -0.72 9.58 19.55
CA VAL A 186 0.50 9.14 18.86
C VAL A 186 0.96 7.83 19.48
N PHE A 187 1.22 6.83 18.64
CA PHE A 187 1.71 5.53 19.05
C PHE A 187 2.99 5.17 18.31
N ASN A 188 3.86 4.40 18.95
CA ASN A 188 4.90 3.66 18.23
C ASN A 188 4.25 2.41 17.59
N ILE A 189 4.39 2.27 16.27
CA ILE A 189 3.76 1.20 15.50
C ILE A 189 4.31 -0.18 15.90
N ARG A 190 5.63 -0.26 16.13
CA ARG A 190 6.34 -1.51 16.46
C ARG A 190 6.02 -1.98 17.87
N THR A 191 6.26 -1.12 18.85
CA THR A 191 6.15 -1.47 20.27
C THR A 191 4.73 -1.36 20.80
N LYS A 192 3.83 -0.69 20.05
CA LYS A 192 2.43 -0.38 20.44
C LYS A 192 2.36 0.58 21.64
N GLU A 193 3.47 1.20 21.97
CA GLU A 193 3.59 2.13 23.09
C GLU A 193 2.83 3.42 22.78
N PHE A 194 1.99 3.84 23.71
CA PHE A 194 1.39 5.17 23.70
C PHE A 194 2.46 6.23 23.96
N VAL A 195 2.57 7.23 23.09
CA VAL A 195 3.55 8.31 23.21
C VAL A 195 2.94 9.55 23.84
N ARG A 196 1.84 10.05 23.27
CA ARG A 196 1.13 11.27 23.72
C ARG A 196 -0.23 11.43 23.05
N ILE A 197 -0.99 12.45 23.46
CA ILE A 197 -2.15 12.98 22.72
C ILE A 197 -1.80 14.40 22.27
N ASP A 198 -1.91 14.66 20.98
CA ASP A 198 -1.86 16.02 20.41
C ASP A 198 -3.29 16.57 20.35
N TYR A 199 -3.51 17.80 20.83
CA TYR A 199 -4.80 18.49 20.65
C TYR A 199 -4.78 19.29 19.35
N LEU A 200 -5.91 19.32 18.65
CA LEU A 200 -6.03 19.83 17.29
C LEU A 200 -6.73 21.20 17.29
N PRO A 201 -6.14 22.24 16.66
CA PRO A 201 -6.77 23.54 16.54
C PRO A 201 -7.91 23.49 15.51
N ALA A 202 -9.13 23.80 15.97
CA ALA A 202 -10.34 23.82 15.13
C ALA A 202 -10.88 25.24 14.91
N GLY A 203 -10.20 26.25 15.46
CA GLY A 203 -10.52 27.67 15.31
C GLY A 203 -9.81 28.30 14.11
N VAL A 204 -9.75 29.62 14.13
CA VAL A 204 -9.08 30.45 13.11
C VAL A 204 -7.56 30.52 13.28
N ASP A 205 -7.03 30.11 14.43
CA ASP A 205 -5.62 30.15 14.80
C ASP A 205 -5.14 28.77 15.33
N GLU A 206 -3.93 28.73 15.91
CA GLU A 206 -3.30 27.55 16.50
C GLU A 206 -3.76 27.20 17.93
N THR A 207 -4.72 27.93 18.49
CA THR A 207 -5.19 27.69 19.85
C THR A 207 -5.88 26.34 19.96
N VAL A 208 -5.42 25.54 20.93
CA VAL A 208 -6.01 24.24 21.28
C VAL A 208 -6.77 24.32 22.59
N MET A 209 -7.71 23.40 22.79
CA MET A 209 -8.46 23.28 24.03
C MET A 209 -8.52 21.82 24.45
N ASP A 210 -8.60 21.59 25.76
CA ASP A 210 -8.94 20.27 26.30
C ASP A 210 -10.25 19.74 25.70
N THR A 211 -10.37 18.42 25.65
CA THR A 211 -11.58 17.77 25.16
C THR A 211 -12.78 18.12 26.03
N LYS A 212 -13.83 18.60 25.37
CA LYS A 212 -15.12 18.94 25.97
C LYS A 212 -16.19 17.95 25.51
N PRO A 213 -17.32 17.86 26.23
CA PRO A 213 -18.49 17.14 25.72
C PRO A 213 -18.89 17.62 24.33
N TRP A 214 -19.31 16.69 23.47
CA TRP A 214 -19.73 16.94 22.10
C TRP A 214 -21.26 16.85 22.03
N TYR A 215 -21.90 17.85 21.40
CA TYR A 215 -23.37 17.97 21.42
C TYR A 215 -24.01 18.06 20.03
N ASP A 216 -23.25 18.38 18.99
CA ASP A 216 -23.77 18.56 17.62
C ASP A 216 -23.19 17.51 16.67
N PHE A 217 -24.05 16.65 16.12
CA PHE A 217 -23.65 15.49 15.31
C PHE A 217 -24.12 15.65 13.86
N ALA A 218 -23.80 16.79 13.26
CA ALA A 218 -24.12 17.12 11.87
C ALA A 218 -23.25 16.33 10.87
N LEU A 219 -23.48 15.02 10.79
CA LEU A 219 -22.81 14.13 9.83
C LEU A 219 -23.24 14.46 8.39
N VAL A 220 -22.28 14.37 7.47
CA VAL A 220 -22.49 14.54 6.01
C VAL A 220 -22.21 13.21 5.34
N GLU A 221 -23.26 12.51 4.93
CA GLU A 221 -23.19 11.11 4.54
C GLU A 221 -23.09 10.92 3.02
N TYR A 222 -22.24 9.99 2.56
CA TYR A 222 -22.12 9.64 1.14
C TYR A 222 -22.94 8.41 0.76
N HIS A 223 -23.12 7.45 1.68
CA HIS A 223 -23.73 6.16 1.38
C HIS A 223 -25.21 6.34 0.97
N PRO A 224 -25.70 5.66 -0.09
CA PRO A 224 -27.09 5.81 -0.54
C PRO A 224 -28.15 5.57 0.55
N ASP A 225 -27.88 4.70 1.52
CA ASP A 225 -28.79 4.45 2.65
C ASP A 225 -28.87 5.61 3.65
N LEU A 226 -27.90 6.53 3.61
CA LEU A 226 -27.72 7.58 4.62
C LEU A 226 -27.80 9.01 4.05
N ASN A 227 -27.43 9.22 2.79
CA ASN A 227 -27.27 10.54 2.18
C ASN A 227 -28.60 11.26 1.89
N ARG A 228 -29.74 10.55 1.99
CA ARG A 228 -31.10 11.07 1.78
C ARG A 228 -31.34 11.62 0.36
N GLU A 229 -30.50 11.25 -0.60
CA GLU A 229 -30.64 11.65 -1.99
C GLU A 229 -31.47 10.63 -2.77
N GLY A 230 -32.36 11.11 -3.64
CA GLY A 230 -33.05 10.27 -4.60
C GLY A 230 -32.15 9.99 -5.81
N LEU A 231 -31.89 8.72 -6.10
CA LEU A 231 -31.18 8.33 -7.32
C LEU A 231 -31.98 8.75 -8.56
N ARG A 232 -31.34 9.47 -9.48
CA ARG A 232 -31.96 9.81 -10.77
C ARG A 232 -31.91 8.58 -11.68
N PRO A 233 -33.05 8.13 -12.26
CA PRO A 233 -33.04 6.97 -13.13
C PRO A 233 -32.23 7.24 -14.40
N LEU A 234 -31.44 6.26 -14.83
CA LEU A 234 -30.67 6.27 -16.08
C LEU A 234 -31.11 5.10 -16.96
N LYS A 235 -31.16 5.32 -18.29
CA LYS A 235 -31.37 4.23 -19.24
C LYS A 235 -30.08 3.39 -19.37
N PRO A 236 -30.17 2.05 -19.53
CA PRO A 236 -28.98 1.22 -19.68
C PRO A 236 -28.14 1.56 -20.91
N LEU A 237 -26.83 1.43 -20.78
CA LEU A 237 -25.86 1.40 -21.89
C LEU A 237 -25.12 0.06 -21.82
N ILE A 238 -25.16 -0.70 -22.90
CA ILE A 238 -24.56 -2.03 -22.99
C ILE A 238 -23.42 -1.97 -24.02
N VAL A 239 -22.23 -2.45 -23.64
CA VAL A 239 -21.06 -2.56 -24.51
C VAL A 239 -20.79 -4.05 -24.76
N GLU A 240 -20.80 -4.46 -26.02
CA GLU A 240 -20.58 -5.84 -26.43
C GLU A 240 -19.43 -5.94 -27.45
N GLN A 241 -18.66 -7.03 -27.38
CA GLN A 241 -17.63 -7.39 -28.35
C GLN A 241 -17.93 -8.81 -28.87
N PRO A 242 -18.79 -8.96 -29.90
CA PRO A 242 -19.28 -10.27 -30.36
C PRO A 242 -18.17 -11.23 -30.82
N GLU A 243 -17.05 -10.69 -31.28
CA GLU A 243 -15.87 -11.44 -31.74
C GLU A 243 -14.73 -11.47 -30.69
N GLY A 244 -15.01 -11.02 -29.47
CA GLY A 244 -14.03 -10.92 -28.39
C GLY A 244 -13.16 -9.66 -28.43
N ALA A 245 -12.17 -9.62 -27.55
CA ALA A 245 -11.25 -8.50 -27.46
C ALA A 245 -10.24 -8.48 -28.61
N GLY A 246 -9.87 -7.28 -29.09
CA GLY A 246 -8.85 -7.11 -30.12
C GLY A 246 -7.40 -7.16 -29.63
N PHE A 247 -7.18 -7.50 -28.35
CA PHE A 247 -5.86 -7.67 -27.75
C PHE A 247 -5.64 -9.12 -27.32
N GLU A 248 -4.39 -9.56 -27.32
CA GLU A 248 -3.98 -10.85 -26.81
C GLU A 248 -3.14 -10.69 -25.54
N ILE A 249 -3.33 -11.60 -24.58
CA ILE A 249 -2.53 -11.67 -23.35
C ILE A 249 -1.86 -13.04 -23.29
N ASN A 250 -0.54 -13.07 -23.21
CA ASN A 250 0.25 -14.29 -22.99
C ASN A 250 1.16 -14.10 -21.78
N GLY A 251 0.74 -14.64 -20.64
CA GLY A 251 1.33 -14.32 -19.34
C GLY A 251 1.23 -12.82 -19.09
N SER A 252 2.36 -12.17 -18.80
CA SER A 252 2.41 -10.72 -18.58
C SER A 252 2.53 -9.90 -19.89
N LYS A 253 2.69 -10.53 -21.06
CA LYS A 253 2.85 -9.85 -22.36
C LYS A 253 1.49 -9.52 -22.98
N ILE A 254 1.35 -8.30 -23.46
CA ILE A 254 0.18 -7.80 -24.19
C ILE A 254 0.57 -7.46 -25.63
N GLU A 255 -0.26 -7.89 -26.57
CA GLU A 255 -0.16 -7.52 -27.99
C GLU A 255 -1.49 -6.91 -28.45
N TRP A 256 -1.45 -5.68 -28.99
CA TRP A 256 -2.66 -4.96 -29.41
C TRP A 256 -2.38 -3.94 -30.51
N GLN A 257 -3.00 -4.11 -31.68
CA GLN A 257 -2.93 -3.15 -32.80
C GLN A 257 -1.50 -2.73 -33.22
N GLY A 258 -0.53 -3.62 -33.05
CA GLY A 258 0.89 -3.40 -33.33
C GLY A 258 1.69 -2.84 -32.16
N TRP A 259 1.09 -2.68 -30.98
CA TRP A 259 1.79 -2.52 -29.72
C TRP A 259 2.17 -3.89 -29.15
N GLU A 260 3.36 -3.96 -28.55
CA GLU A 260 3.81 -5.10 -27.74
C GLU A 260 4.47 -4.56 -26.48
N PHE A 261 4.09 -5.06 -25.31
CA PHE A 261 4.65 -4.66 -24.01
C PHE A 261 4.32 -5.68 -22.93
N TYR A 262 4.90 -5.52 -21.74
CA TYR A 262 4.53 -6.31 -20.56
C TYR A 262 3.85 -5.41 -19.54
N VAL A 263 2.79 -5.89 -18.89
CA VAL A 263 2.18 -5.23 -17.73
C VAL A 263 2.39 -6.14 -16.52
N VAL A 264 3.06 -5.61 -15.50
CA VAL A 264 3.49 -6.39 -14.34
C VAL A 264 3.00 -5.71 -13.06
N PRO A 265 2.13 -6.37 -12.27
CA PRO A 265 1.76 -5.88 -10.94
C PRO A 265 2.96 -5.87 -9.99
N LEU A 266 3.05 -4.82 -9.16
CA LEU A 266 4.13 -4.62 -8.19
C LEU A 266 3.58 -4.04 -6.89
N THR A 267 4.09 -4.50 -5.74
CA THR A 267 3.55 -4.11 -4.43
C THR A 267 3.64 -2.60 -4.19
N ARG A 268 4.74 -1.97 -4.62
CA ARG A 268 4.99 -0.52 -4.43
C ARG A 268 4.26 0.36 -5.44
N GLU A 269 4.38 0.04 -6.72
CA GLU A 269 3.97 0.93 -7.83
C GLU A 269 2.57 0.63 -8.36
N GLY A 270 1.91 -0.42 -7.86
CA GLY A 270 0.68 -0.97 -8.43
C GLY A 270 0.98 -1.83 -9.64
N TYR A 271 1.53 -1.22 -10.69
CA TYR A 271 2.06 -1.93 -11.85
C TYR A 271 3.15 -1.13 -12.56
N ALA A 272 3.99 -1.82 -13.32
CA ALA A 272 4.91 -1.20 -14.26
C ALA A 272 4.73 -1.82 -15.65
N ILE A 273 4.93 -0.98 -16.68
CA ILE A 273 4.86 -1.37 -18.09
C ILE A 273 6.28 -1.49 -18.63
N TYR A 274 6.65 -2.64 -19.16
CA TYR A 274 7.99 -2.91 -19.65
C TYR A 274 8.03 -3.12 -21.15
N ASP A 275 9.18 -2.77 -21.74
CA ASP A 275 9.61 -3.20 -23.06
C ASP A 275 8.63 -2.85 -24.19
N VAL A 276 8.14 -1.62 -24.15
CA VAL A 276 7.11 -1.09 -25.05
C VAL A 276 7.65 -0.90 -26.46
N HIS A 277 6.99 -1.54 -27.42
CA HIS A 277 7.24 -1.44 -28.85
C HIS A 277 5.97 -1.04 -29.59
N PHE A 278 6.12 -0.30 -30.68
CA PHE A 278 5.05 -0.05 -31.65
C PHE A 278 5.55 -0.34 -33.06
N LYS A 279 4.83 -1.18 -33.79
CA LYS A 279 5.17 -1.65 -35.14
C LYS A 279 6.63 -2.14 -35.22
N GLY A 280 7.03 -2.93 -34.21
CA GLY A 280 8.37 -3.52 -34.09
C GLY A 280 9.49 -2.56 -33.64
N ARG A 281 9.20 -1.27 -33.43
CA ARG A 281 10.20 -0.29 -32.99
C ARG A 281 10.09 -0.04 -31.49
N SER A 282 11.23 -0.07 -30.80
CA SER A 282 11.31 0.23 -29.36
C SER A 282 10.90 1.68 -29.07
N ILE A 283 10.13 1.89 -28.01
CA ILE A 283 9.71 3.22 -27.53
C ILE A 283 10.16 3.44 -26.08
N LEU A 284 9.75 2.56 -25.15
CA LEU A 284 10.04 2.70 -23.71
C LEU A 284 10.53 1.37 -23.14
N TYR A 285 11.57 1.40 -22.31
CA TYR A 285 12.02 0.19 -21.61
C TYR A 285 11.18 -0.12 -20.37
N ARG A 286 10.80 0.92 -19.60
CA ARG A 286 10.01 0.80 -18.37
C ARG A 286 9.25 2.11 -18.15
N LEU A 287 7.98 2.02 -17.78
CA LEU A 287 7.12 3.12 -17.39
C LEU A 287 6.37 2.74 -16.10
N SER A 288 6.36 3.63 -15.11
CA SER A 288 5.62 3.46 -13.87
C SER A 288 5.34 4.81 -13.19
N LEU A 289 4.39 4.82 -12.25
CA LEU A 289 4.32 5.85 -11.23
C LEU A 289 5.41 5.56 -10.18
N SER A 290 6.38 6.45 -10.04
CA SER A 290 7.53 6.20 -9.15
C SER A 290 7.26 6.58 -7.70
N GLU A 291 6.52 7.67 -7.48
CA GLU A 291 6.17 8.18 -6.16
C GLU A 291 5.02 9.19 -6.26
N MET A 292 4.31 9.42 -5.16
CA MET A 292 3.30 10.46 -5.01
C MET A 292 3.41 11.04 -3.61
N THR A 293 3.70 12.35 -3.52
CA THR A 293 3.64 13.06 -2.25
C THR A 293 2.40 13.95 -2.16
N VAL A 294 1.75 13.96 -1.00
CA VAL A 294 0.50 14.68 -0.75
C VAL A 294 0.68 15.65 0.44
N PRO A 295 1.40 16.77 0.25
CA PRO A 295 1.61 17.75 1.31
C PRO A 295 0.36 18.59 1.58
N TYR A 296 -0.10 18.59 2.83
CA TYR A 296 -1.16 19.47 3.30
C TYR A 296 -0.60 20.87 3.59
N GLY A 297 -1.42 21.90 3.36
CA GLY A 297 -1.04 23.30 3.52
C GLY A 297 -1.41 23.95 4.85
N ASP A 298 -1.97 23.20 5.81
CA ASP A 298 -2.27 23.74 7.14
C ASP A 298 -0.98 23.81 7.98
N PRO A 299 -0.52 24.99 8.40
CA PRO A 299 0.75 25.14 9.10
C PRO A 299 0.68 24.72 10.57
N ARG A 300 -0.51 24.43 11.11
CA ARG A 300 -0.71 24.19 12.54
C ARG A 300 -0.43 22.73 12.90
N GLY A 301 0.02 22.51 14.13
CA GLY A 301 0.25 21.16 14.65
C GLY A 301 -1.05 20.40 14.92
N PRO A 302 -1.14 19.09 14.59
CA PRO A 302 -0.13 18.24 13.94
C PRO A 302 -0.24 18.19 12.40
N TYR A 303 -1.08 19.02 11.78
CA TYR A 303 -1.40 18.95 10.34
C TYR A 303 -0.22 19.21 9.42
N HIS A 304 0.75 20.05 9.84
CA HIS A 304 1.96 20.36 9.07
C HIS A 304 2.81 19.13 8.73
N ARG A 305 2.66 18.04 9.48
CA ARG A 305 3.32 16.75 9.20
C ARG A 305 2.59 15.89 8.16
N LYS A 306 1.37 16.23 7.75
CA LYS A 306 0.61 15.47 6.75
C LYS A 306 1.24 15.66 5.36
N GLN A 307 2.21 14.81 5.05
CA GLN A 307 2.88 14.72 3.77
C GLN A 307 3.24 13.25 3.56
N ALA A 308 2.26 12.46 3.13
CA ALA A 308 2.48 11.07 2.79
C ALA A 308 3.33 10.97 1.51
N PHE A 309 4.07 9.88 1.37
CA PHE A 309 4.68 9.40 0.14
C PHE A 309 4.01 8.07 -0.21
N ASP A 310 2.82 8.10 -0.81
CA ASP A 310 1.89 6.96 -0.79
C ASP A 310 2.45 5.66 -1.37
N LEU A 311 3.38 5.73 -2.34
CA LEU A 311 4.00 4.52 -2.87
C LEU A 311 5.09 4.01 -1.91
N GLY A 312 5.92 4.91 -1.39
CA GLY A 312 7.00 4.56 -0.45
C GLY A 312 6.51 4.13 0.93
N ASP A 313 5.45 4.76 1.42
CA ASP A 313 4.92 4.59 2.77
C ASP A 313 3.93 3.44 2.87
N CYS A 314 3.15 3.17 1.81
CA CYS A 314 2.04 2.21 1.84
C CYS A 314 2.08 1.22 0.66
N GLY A 315 2.39 1.69 -0.54
CA GLY A 315 2.44 0.90 -1.76
C GLY A 315 1.10 0.83 -2.50
N PHE A 316 1.09 1.25 -3.76
CA PHE A 316 -0.10 1.24 -4.62
C PHE A 316 -0.60 -0.17 -4.95
N GLY A 317 0.30 -1.15 -5.03
CA GLY A 317 -0.08 -2.55 -5.27
C GLY A 317 -0.63 -3.19 -4.01
N ALA A 318 -0.02 -2.92 -2.87
CA ALA A 318 -0.50 -3.37 -1.56
C ALA A 318 -1.90 -2.80 -1.24
N ASN A 319 -2.23 -1.60 -1.74
CA ASN A 319 -3.50 -0.91 -1.52
C ASN A 319 -4.43 -0.95 -2.76
N GLY A 320 -4.15 -1.82 -3.74
CA GLY A 320 -4.96 -1.96 -4.95
C GLY A 320 -6.33 -2.57 -4.65
N ASN A 321 -7.40 -1.99 -5.20
CA ASN A 321 -8.73 -2.59 -5.09
C ASN A 321 -8.89 -3.77 -6.06
N SER A 322 -9.77 -4.71 -5.70
CA SER A 322 -10.26 -5.71 -6.65
C SER A 322 -11.20 -5.04 -7.66
N LEU A 323 -10.84 -5.10 -8.95
CA LEU A 323 -11.59 -4.44 -10.02
C LEU A 323 -12.64 -5.35 -10.68
N VAL A 324 -12.75 -6.62 -10.28
CA VAL A 324 -13.79 -7.51 -10.82
C VAL A 324 -15.14 -7.07 -10.29
N GLY A 325 -16.05 -6.68 -11.18
CA GLY A 325 -17.44 -6.45 -10.81
C GLY A 325 -18.07 -7.74 -10.30
N TYR A 326 -18.85 -7.68 -9.22
CA TYR A 326 -19.72 -8.79 -8.83
C TYR A 326 -20.63 -9.11 -10.02
N GLN A 327 -20.36 -10.22 -10.71
CA GLN A 327 -21.32 -10.80 -11.64
C GLN A 327 -22.52 -11.25 -10.81
N TYR A 328 -23.56 -10.41 -10.74
CA TYR A 328 -24.89 -10.93 -10.45
C TYR A 328 -25.22 -11.90 -11.57
N SER A 329 -25.14 -13.20 -11.28
CA SER A 329 -25.60 -14.27 -12.16
C SER A 329 -27.12 -14.16 -12.31
N LEU A 330 -27.57 -13.28 -13.19
CA LEU A 330 -28.95 -13.15 -13.62
C LEU A 330 -29.20 -14.08 -14.80
N PHE A 331 -29.02 -15.40 -14.63
CA PHE A 331 -29.69 -16.41 -15.47
C PHE A 331 -29.76 -17.74 -14.71
N ALA A 332 -30.95 -18.04 -14.20
CA ALA A 332 -31.49 -19.39 -14.10
C ALA A 332 -32.96 -19.32 -14.54
#